data_AF-A0AAN9AP32-F1
#
_entry.id   AF-A0AAN9AP32-F1
#
_cell.length_a   1.000
_cell.length_b   1.000
_cell.length_c   1.000
_cell.angle_alpha   90.00
_cell.angle_beta   90.00
_cell.angle_gamma   90.00
#
_symmetry.space_group_name_H-M   'P 1'
#
loop_
_entity.id
_entity.type
_entity.pdbx_description
1 polymer ?
#
loop_
_entity_poly.entity_id
_entity_poly.type
_entity_poly.pdbx_seq_one_letter_code
_entity_poly.pdbx_strand_id
1 'polypeptide(L)'
;MAASLRLSVSQCLRAALLWLLLTWAQCLEMTCIEVKKSYVAKGFDETEMPFYAVSGENLEICPQGQSCCSRSMEDKLTSLSRKEHNRQLEESFKLLKTVFASRTQKFDSE
;
A
#
# COMPACT_ATOMS: atom_id res chain seq x y z
N MET A 1 10.01 -18.88 -44.44
CA MET A 1 9.71 -17.63 -45.18
C MET A 1 10.14 -16.47 -44.29
N ALA A 2 11.37 -16.00 -44.44
CA ALA A 2 11.87 -14.85 -43.71
C ALA A 2 11.50 -13.59 -44.51
N ALA A 3 10.56 -12.80 -43.99
CA ALA A 3 10.21 -11.52 -44.58
C ALA A 3 11.33 -10.51 -44.24
N SER A 4 12.17 -10.20 -45.22
CA SER A 4 13.15 -9.12 -45.11
C SER A 4 12.41 -7.78 -45.22
N LEU A 5 12.06 -7.19 -44.07
CA LEU A 5 11.48 -5.84 -44.05
C LEU A 5 12.55 -4.83 -44.51
N ARG A 6 12.34 -4.21 -45.67
CA ARG A 6 13.13 -3.04 -46.10
C ARG A 6 12.63 -1.82 -45.34
N LEU A 7 13.21 -1.57 -44.17
CA LEU A 7 12.88 -0.40 -43.37
C LEU A 7 13.61 0.83 -43.93
N SER A 8 12.86 1.88 -44.30
CA SER A 8 13.42 3.16 -44.74
C SER A 8 14.04 3.90 -43.55
N VAL A 9 15.08 4.70 -43.79
CA VAL A 9 15.73 5.56 -42.77
C VAL A 9 14.70 6.40 -41.99
N SER A 10 13.64 6.85 -42.67
CA SER A 10 12.53 7.60 -42.08
C SER A 10 11.72 6.77 -41.06
N GLN A 11 11.53 5.47 -41.33
CA GLN A 11 10.85 4.57 -40.40
C GLN A 11 11.71 4.27 -39.16
N CYS A 12 13.03 4.15 -39.32
CA CYS A 12 13.96 4.01 -38.19
C CYS A 12 13.98 5.25 -37.30
N LEU A 13 14.00 6.45 -37.91
CA LEU A 13 13.93 7.72 -37.18
C LEU A 13 12.65 7.85 -36.37
N ARG A 14 11.50 7.51 -36.97
CA ARG A 14 10.21 7.52 -36.26
C ARG A 14 10.17 6.51 -35.11
N ALA A 15 10.70 5.30 -35.31
CA ALA A 15 10.80 4.31 -34.26
C ALA A 15 11.71 4.79 -33.12
N ALA A 16 12.89 5.35 -33.43
CA ALA A 16 13.80 5.89 -32.43
C ALA A 16 13.17 7.05 -31.64
N LEU A 17 12.44 7.95 -32.30
CA LEU A 17 11.71 9.02 -31.63
C LEU A 17 10.58 8.49 -30.73
N LEU A 18 9.83 7.48 -31.18
CA LEU A 18 8.80 6.84 -30.35
C LEU A 18 9.42 6.15 -29.13
N TRP A 19 10.56 5.50 -29.29
CA TRP A 19 11.29 4.87 -28.18
C TRP A 19 11.84 5.92 -27.20
N LEU A 20 12.38 7.03 -27.70
CA LEU A 20 12.82 8.16 -26.86
C LEU A 20 11.64 8.76 -26.09
N LEU A 21 10.48 8.95 -26.73
CA LEU A 21 9.29 9.46 -26.04
C LEU A 21 8.78 8.48 -24.96
N LEU A 22 8.87 7.17 -25.21
CA LEU A 22 8.47 6.14 -24.25
C LEU A 22 9.41 6.05 -23.05
N THR A 23 10.71 6.32 -23.20
CA THR A 23 11.67 6.30 -22.08
C THR A 23 11.59 7.53 -21.19
N TRP A 24 11.02 8.64 -21.67
CA TRP A 24 10.86 9.86 -20.86
C TRP A 24 9.65 9.80 -19.92
N ALA A 25 8.77 8.80 -20.10
CA ALA A 25 7.57 8.62 -19.29
C ALA A 25 7.85 8.11 -17.85
N GLN A 26 9.10 7.84 -17.49
CA GLN A 26 9.47 7.23 -16.22
C GLN A 26 9.88 8.23 -15.12
N CYS A 27 9.79 9.53 -15.37
CA CYS A 27 10.06 10.56 -14.37
C CYS A 27 8.78 11.26 -13.90
N LEU A 28 7.75 10.48 -13.55
CA LEU A 28 6.63 11.01 -12.80
C LEU A 28 7.02 10.99 -11.32
N GLU A 29 7.40 12.14 -10.78
CA GLU A 29 7.61 12.30 -9.34
C GLU A 29 6.33 11.85 -8.60
N MET A 30 6.45 10.78 -7.82
CA MET A 30 5.32 10.25 -7.06
C MET A 30 5.02 11.19 -5.89
N THR A 31 3.95 11.98 -6.02
CA THR A 31 3.46 12.85 -4.93
C THR A 31 2.65 12.06 -3.92
N CYS A 32 2.72 12.46 -2.65
CA CYS A 32 2.10 11.73 -1.55
C CYS A 32 0.76 12.33 -1.07
N ILE A 33 0.14 13.18 -1.89
CA ILE A 33 -1.05 13.97 -1.52
C ILE A 33 -2.25 13.06 -1.19
N GLU A 34 -2.46 11.99 -1.96
CA GLU A 34 -3.57 11.06 -1.71
C GLU A 34 -3.34 10.19 -0.47
N VAL A 35 -2.11 9.73 -0.28
CA VAL A 35 -1.71 8.97 0.91
C VAL A 35 -1.83 9.84 2.16
N LYS A 36 -1.46 11.12 2.08
CA LYS A 36 -1.65 12.12 3.16
C LYS A 36 -3.09 12.18 3.63
N LYS A 37 -4.05 12.27 2.70
CA LYS A 37 -5.49 12.30 3.03
C LYS A 37 -5.91 11.06 3.81
N SER A 38 -5.42 9.90 3.40
CA SER A 38 -5.72 8.63 4.06
C SER A 38 -5.08 8.55 5.46
N TYR A 39 -3.84 9.02 5.60
CA TYR A 39 -3.11 9.04 6.87
C TYR A 39 -3.79 9.94 7.91
N VAL A 40 -4.18 11.15 7.51
CA VAL A 40 -4.92 12.10 8.36
C VAL A 40 -6.31 11.57 8.72
N ALA A 41 -7.01 10.91 7.79
CA ALA A 41 -8.30 10.27 8.06
C ALA A 41 -8.21 9.13 9.11
N LYS A 42 -7.01 8.59 9.36
CA LYS A 42 -6.75 7.65 10.47
C LYS A 42 -6.44 8.33 11.81
N GLY A 43 -6.41 9.67 11.84
CA GLY A 43 -6.14 10.46 13.05
C GLY A 43 -4.66 10.72 13.32
N PHE A 44 -3.79 10.52 12.33
CA PHE A 44 -2.37 10.85 12.45
C PHE A 44 -2.07 12.29 12.00
N ASP A 45 -0.95 12.82 12.46
CA ASP A 45 -0.51 14.19 12.17
C ASP A 45 -0.10 14.31 10.69
N GLU A 46 -0.61 15.36 10.05
CA GLU A 46 -0.37 15.63 8.65
C GLU A 46 1.06 16.07 8.34
N THR A 47 1.77 16.60 9.34
CA THR A 47 3.14 17.14 9.24
C THR A 47 4.20 16.06 9.15
N GLU A 48 3.87 14.83 9.57
CA GLU A 48 4.76 13.66 9.49
C GLU A 48 4.84 13.08 8.07
N MET A 49 3.97 13.53 7.16
CA MET A 49 3.87 13.03 5.81
C MET A 49 4.85 13.76 4.87
N PRO A 50 5.69 13.04 4.11
CA PRO A 50 6.52 13.68 3.08
C PRO A 50 5.64 14.16 1.92
N PHE A 51 6.05 15.23 1.22
CA PHE A 51 5.31 15.73 0.05
C PHE A 51 5.54 14.86 -1.19
N TYR A 52 6.77 14.34 -1.35
CA TYR A 52 7.18 13.42 -2.40
C TYR A 52 7.61 12.08 -1.81
N ALA A 53 7.63 11.03 -2.63
CA ALA A 53 8.13 9.72 -2.22
C ALA A 53 9.58 9.81 -1.68
N VAL A 54 9.85 8.98 -0.68
CA VAL A 54 11.15 8.82 -0.03
C VAL A 54 11.64 7.38 -0.18
N SER A 55 12.92 7.12 0.12
CA SER A 55 13.42 5.74 0.16
C SER A 55 12.73 4.95 1.28
N GLY A 56 12.10 3.85 0.90
CA GLY A 56 11.46 2.87 1.78
C GLY A 56 12.27 1.58 1.94
N GLU A 57 13.58 1.58 1.71
CA GLU A 57 14.46 0.40 1.85
C GLU A 57 14.55 -0.16 3.28
N ASN A 58 14.09 0.61 4.26
CA ASN A 58 14.09 0.22 5.67
C ASN A 58 12.68 -0.17 6.17
N LEU A 59 11.71 -0.32 5.27
CA LEU A 59 10.37 -0.79 5.63
C LEU A 59 10.40 -2.31 5.86
N GLU A 60 9.49 -2.89 6.63
CA GLU A 60 9.48 -4.35 6.88
C GLU A 60 8.24 -5.04 6.32
N ILE A 61 7.10 -4.33 6.28
CA ILE A 61 5.80 -4.86 5.85
C ILE A 61 5.49 -4.38 4.44
N CYS A 62 5.72 -3.09 4.17
CA CYS A 62 5.56 -2.51 2.85
C CYS A 62 6.67 -3.00 1.91
N PRO A 63 6.39 -3.08 0.59
CA PRO A 63 7.43 -3.39 -0.40
C PRO A 63 8.59 -2.39 -0.35
N GLN A 64 9.80 -2.90 -0.57
CA GLN A 64 11.01 -2.08 -0.63
C GLN A 64 11.03 -1.22 -1.91
N GLY A 65 11.46 0.04 -1.80
CA GLY A 65 11.56 0.98 -2.92
C GLY A 65 11.09 2.38 -2.57
N GLN A 66 10.80 3.21 -3.58
CA GLN A 66 10.21 4.53 -3.36
C GLN A 66 8.82 4.42 -2.74
N SER A 67 8.59 5.11 -1.64
CA SER A 67 7.39 5.00 -0.83
C SER A 67 6.98 6.34 -0.22
N CYS A 68 5.69 6.52 0.00
CA CYS A 68 5.16 7.65 0.76
C CYS A 68 5.17 7.41 2.28
N CYS A 69 5.62 6.25 2.74
CA CYS A 69 5.72 5.90 4.15
C CYS A 69 7.17 5.94 4.61
N SER A 70 7.43 6.65 5.72
CA SER A 70 8.64 6.47 6.51
C SER A 70 8.51 5.25 7.43
N ARG A 71 9.63 4.81 8.01
CA ARG A 71 9.62 3.72 8.99
C ARG A 71 8.70 4.00 10.18
N SER A 72 8.73 5.22 10.71
CA SER A 72 7.85 5.63 11.82
C SER A 72 6.36 5.59 11.42
N MET A 73 6.04 5.97 10.18
CA MET A 73 4.67 5.87 9.67
C MET A 73 4.21 4.41 9.53
N GLU A 74 5.07 3.53 9.03
CA GLU A 74 4.80 2.10 8.92
C GLU A 74 4.54 1.47 10.29
N ASP A 75 5.35 1.79 11.29
CA ASP A 75 5.16 1.30 12.67
C ASP A 75 3.79 1.71 13.23
N LYS A 76 3.41 2.98 13.05
CA LYS A 76 2.11 3.52 13.50
C LYS A 76 0.93 2.86 12.78
N LEU A 77 1.02 2.72 11.46
CA LEU A 77 -0.02 2.07 10.65
C LEU A 77 -0.16 0.58 10.98
N THR A 78 0.96 -0.09 11.26
CA THR A 78 0.99 -1.49 11.69
C THR A 78 0.27 -1.67 13.03
N SER A 79 0.59 -0.80 14.00
CA SER A 79 -0.07 -0.79 15.31
C SER A 79 -1.58 -0.57 15.18
N LEU A 80 -1.99 0.42 14.38
CA LEU A 80 -3.40 0.71 14.12
C LEU A 80 -4.12 -0.45 13.44
N SER A 81 -3.51 -1.04 12.40
CA SER A 81 -4.10 -2.17 11.66
C SER A 81 -4.32 -3.37 12.58
N ARG A 82 -3.33 -3.69 13.43
CA ARG A 82 -3.46 -4.75 14.43
C ARG A 82 -4.61 -4.48 15.42
N LYS A 83 -4.69 -3.26 15.94
CA LYS A 83 -5.75 -2.87 16.88
C LYS A 83 -7.13 -3.02 16.25
N GLU A 84 -7.30 -2.51 15.04
CA GLU A 84 -8.57 -2.53 14.32
C GLU A 84 -8.97 -3.96 13.93
N HIS A 85 -8.02 -4.77 13.48
CA HIS A 85 -8.25 -6.18 13.19
C HIS A 85 -8.70 -6.94 14.43
N ASN A 86 -8.02 -6.76 15.57
CA ASN A 86 -8.39 -7.40 16.83
C ASN A 86 -9.79 -6.99 17.29
N ARG A 87 -10.15 -5.71 17.15
CA ARG A 87 -11.50 -5.21 17.45
C ARG A 87 -12.55 -5.92 16.58
N GLN A 88 -12.30 -6.03 15.28
CA GLN A 88 -13.21 -6.73 14.35
C GLN A 88 -13.36 -8.21 14.70
N LEU A 89 -12.26 -8.90 15.07
CA LEU A 89 -12.33 -10.28 15.55
C LEU A 89 -13.14 -10.38 16.84
N GLU A 90 -12.90 -9.50 17.81
CA GLU A 90 -13.63 -9.50 19.08
C GLU A 90 -15.13 -9.34 18.87
N GLU A 91 -15.53 -8.41 18.01
CA GLU A 91 -16.93 -8.18 17.65
C GLU A 91 -17.54 -9.39 16.94
N SER A 92 -16.82 -9.98 15.99
CA SER A 92 -17.28 -11.16 15.24
C SER A 92 -17.51 -12.38 16.15
N PHE A 93 -16.65 -12.55 17.18
CA PHE A 93 -16.75 -13.67 18.12
C PHE A 93 -17.59 -13.36 19.36
N LYS A 94 -18.11 -12.14 19.51
CA LYS A 94 -18.78 -11.68 20.73
C LYS A 94 -19.96 -12.58 21.12
N LEU A 95 -20.85 -12.87 20.17
CA LEU A 95 -22.03 -13.71 20.42
C LEU A 95 -21.63 -15.14 20.80
N LEU A 96 -20.68 -15.73 20.07
CA LEU A 96 -20.20 -17.10 20.33
C LEU A 96 -19.60 -17.21 21.74
N LYS A 97 -18.77 -16.26 22.14
CA LYS A 97 -18.20 -16.17 23.48
C LYS A 97 -19.29 -16.12 24.55
N THR A 98 -20.30 -15.26 24.37
CA THR A 98 -21.42 -15.14 25.32
C THR A 98 -22.24 -16.43 25.43
N VAL A 99 -22.55 -17.07 24.31
CA VAL A 99 -23.32 -18.33 24.29
C VAL A 99 -22.56 -19.43 25.00
N PHE A 100 -21.28 -19.63 24.68
CA PHE A 100 -20.46 -20.66 25.33
C PHE A 100 -20.32 -20.39 26.83
N ALA A 101 -20.03 -19.16 27.24
CA ALA A 101 -19.96 -18.80 28.65
C ALA A 101 -21.28 -19.11 29.40
N SER A 102 -22.43 -18.76 28.82
CA SER A 102 -23.74 -19.04 29.43
C SER A 102 -24.05 -20.53 29.52
N ARG A 103 -23.72 -21.32 28.49
CA ARG A 103 -23.97 -22.77 28.47
C ARG A 103 -23.07 -23.50 29.46
N THR A 104 -21.78 -23.14 29.52
CA THR A 104 -20.84 -23.70 30.50
C THR A 104 -21.28 -23.36 31.92
N GLN A 105 -21.66 -22.11 32.20
CA GLN A 105 -22.18 -21.72 33.52
C GLN A 105 -23.39 -22.56 33.93
N LYS A 106 -24.34 -22.79 33.02
CA LYS A 106 -25.52 -23.61 33.32
C LYS A 106 -25.13 -25.05 33.67
N PHE A 107 -24.21 -25.63 32.91
CA PHE A 107 -23.73 -27.00 33.13
C PHE A 107 -23.00 -27.15 34.48
N ASP A 108 -22.15 -26.18 34.83
CA ASP A 108 -21.40 -26.21 36.10
C ASP A 108 -22.29 -25.97 37.34
N SER A 109 -23.51 -25.44 37.14
CA SER A 109 -24.46 -25.15 38.21
C SER A 109 -25.49 -26.25 38.49
N GLU A 110 -25.46 -27.35 37.72
CA GLU A 110 -26.26 -28.58 37.97
C GLU A 110 -25.48 -29.61 38.80
#